data_AF-A0A0C9ZWY1-F1
#
_entry.id   AF-A0A0C9ZWY1-F1
#
_cell.length_a   1.000
_cell.length_b   1.000
_cell.length_c   1.000
_cell.angle_alpha   90.00
_cell.angle_beta   90.00
_cell.angle_gamma   90.00
#
_symmetry.space_group_name_H-M   'P 1'
#
loop_
_entity.id
_entity.type
_entity.pdbx_description
1 polymer ?
#
loop_
_entity_poly.entity_id
_entity_poly.type
_entity_poly.pdbx_seq_one_letter_code
_entity_poly.pdbx_strand_id
1 'polypeptide(L)'
;FVLPTHKVNPQFEGGTIIIQRSLVHPDPHHSFLAYLHSRDSLFPYLSTLWLRENGSIPTRSWFLSRLRKIFPPTIAGHSMRAGGATSLA
;
A
#
# COMPACT_ATOMS: atom_id res chain seq x y z
N PHE A 1 -17.66 -0.62 36.23
CA PHE A 1 -18.29 -0.35 34.92
C PHE A 1 -17.28 -0.76 33.86
N VAL A 2 -17.46 -1.94 33.26
CA VAL A 2 -16.54 -2.50 32.26
C VAL A 2 -17.04 -2.03 30.91
N LEU A 3 -16.21 -1.27 30.19
CA LEU A 3 -16.53 -0.82 28.84
C LEU A 3 -16.56 -2.05 27.91
N PRO A 4 -17.64 -2.26 27.13
CA PRO A 4 -17.62 -3.24 26.06
C PRO A 4 -16.57 -2.83 25.02
N THR A 5 -15.57 -3.68 24.87
CA THR A 5 -14.77 -3.95 23.66
C THR A 5 -14.65 -2.82 22.62
N HIS A 6 -13.46 -2.23 22.58
CA HIS A 6 -13.05 -1.17 21.65
C HIS A 6 -13.03 -1.60 20.16
N LYS A 7 -14.05 -1.14 19.41
CA LYS A 7 -14.12 -0.53 18.06
C LYS A 7 -13.34 -1.04 16.83
N VAL A 8 -12.51 -2.08 16.86
CA VAL A 8 -11.85 -2.54 15.60
C VAL A 8 -11.61 -4.05 15.57
N ASN A 9 -12.58 -4.77 15.00
CA ASN A 9 -12.53 -6.16 14.52
C ASN A 9 -11.87 -7.24 15.41
N PRO A 10 -12.67 -7.96 16.23
CA PRO A 10 -12.24 -9.21 16.86
C PRO A 10 -11.98 -10.34 15.85
N GLN A 11 -12.57 -10.28 14.65
CA GLN A 11 -12.45 -11.30 13.61
C GLN A 11 -11.17 -11.24 12.75
N PHE A 12 -10.28 -10.25 12.91
CA PHE A 12 -9.16 -10.03 11.97
C PHE A 12 -9.60 -9.86 10.50
N GLU A 13 -10.86 -9.50 10.23
CA GLU A 13 -11.25 -9.09 8.88
C GLU A 13 -10.55 -7.77 8.56
N GLY A 14 -9.42 -7.86 7.87
CA GLY A 14 -8.71 -6.70 7.35
C GLY A 14 -9.61 -5.90 6.41
N GLY A 15 -9.29 -4.62 6.20
CA GLY A 15 -9.93 -3.86 5.14
C GLY A 15 -9.68 -4.51 3.78
N THR A 16 -10.72 -4.72 2.99
CA THR A 16 -10.57 -5.19 1.61
C THR A 16 -10.05 -4.04 0.76
N ILE A 17 -8.91 -4.25 0.08
CA ILE A 17 -8.36 -3.30 -0.88
C ILE A 17 -8.58 -3.88 -2.28
N ILE A 18 -9.26 -3.13 -3.13
CA ILE A 18 -9.51 -3.51 -4.53
C ILE A 18 -8.58 -2.69 -5.42
N ILE A 19 -7.79 -3.37 -6.26
CA ILE A 19 -6.94 -2.73 -7.28
C ILE A 19 -7.63 -2.92 -8.62
N GLN A 20 -8.27 -1.86 -9.11
CA GLN A 20 -9.02 -1.89 -10.35
C GLN A 20 -8.11 -1.65 -11.55
N ARG A 21 -8.41 -2.34 -12.66
CA ARG A 21 -7.80 -2.04 -13.96
C ARG A 21 -8.29 -0.67 -14.43
N SER A 22 -7.35 0.16 -14.87
CA SER A 22 -7.64 1.44 -15.51
C SER A 22 -7.31 1.35 -17.00
N LEU A 23 -8.21 1.86 -17.85
CA LEU A 23 -7.94 2.07 -19.27
C LEU A 23 -7.10 3.34 -19.52
N VAL A 24 -6.96 4.19 -18.50
CA VAL A 24 -6.14 5.41 -18.53
C VAL A 24 -4.82 5.14 -17.83
N HIS A 25 -3.70 5.55 -18.45
CA HIS A 25 -2.38 5.37 -17.87
C HIS A 25 -2.08 6.37 -16.74
N PRO A 26 -1.36 5.93 -15.68
CA PRO A 26 -0.87 4.57 -15.48
C PRO A 26 -1.96 3.59 -14.99
N ASP A 27 -1.92 2.34 -15.46
CA ASP A 27 -2.79 1.28 -14.94
C ASP A 27 -2.20 0.72 -13.62
N PRO A 28 -2.85 0.96 -12.47
CA PRO A 28 -2.35 0.48 -11.19
C PRO A 28 -2.40 -1.04 -11.09
N HIS A 29 -3.34 -1.70 -11.77
CA HIS A 29 -3.45 -3.16 -11.77
C HIS A 29 -2.25 -3.79 -12.47
N HIS A 30 -1.90 -3.34 -13.67
CA HIS A 30 -0.71 -3.84 -14.38
C HIS A 30 0.57 -3.61 -13.58
N SER A 31 0.73 -2.40 -13.01
CA SER A 31 1.91 -2.06 -12.20
C SER A 31 2.03 -2.95 -10.96
N PHE A 32 0.90 -3.25 -10.32
CA PHE A 32 0.88 -4.14 -9.16
C PHE A 32 1.18 -5.60 -9.53
N LEU A 33 0.62 -6.13 -10.62
CA LEU A 33 0.96 -7.48 -11.08
C LEU A 33 2.43 -7.63 -11.44
N ALA A 34 3.01 -6.65 -12.15
CA ALA A 34 4.44 -6.65 -12.48
C ALA A 34 5.30 -6.68 -11.21
N TYR A 35 4.89 -5.93 -10.18
CA TYR A 35 5.55 -5.98 -8.88
C TYR A 35 5.43 -7.36 -8.21
N LEU A 36 4.24 -7.96 -8.17
CA LEU A 36 4.05 -9.29 -7.58
C LEU A 36 4.92 -10.34 -8.27
N HIS A 37 4.93 -10.36 -9.61
CA HIS A 37 5.77 -11.28 -10.38
C HIS A 37 7.26 -11.12 -10.07
N SER A 38 7.76 -9.88 -10.02
CA SER A 38 9.16 -9.62 -9.68
C SER A 38 9.47 -10.04 -8.24
N ARG A 39 8.59 -9.72 -7.30
CA ARG A 39 8.75 -10.06 -5.88
C ARG A 39 8.80 -11.57 -5.68
N ASP A 40 7.84 -12.29 -6.23
CA ASP A 40 7.72 -13.74 -6.03
C ASP A 40 8.85 -14.51 -6.72
N SER A 41 9.38 -13.97 -7.83
CA SER A 41 10.55 -14.54 -8.50
C SER A 41 11.84 -14.35 -7.70
N LEU A 42 12.02 -13.19 -7.05
CA LEU A 42 13.22 -12.86 -6.28
C LEU A 42 13.18 -13.38 -4.84
N PHE A 43 11.99 -13.44 -4.24
CA PHE A 43 11.78 -13.73 -2.82
C PHE A 43 10.64 -14.76 -2.60
N PRO A 44 10.75 -15.98 -3.17
CA PRO A 44 9.65 -16.95 -3.19
C PRO A 44 9.19 -17.42 -1.79
N TYR A 45 10.03 -17.26 -0.76
CA TYR A 45 9.73 -17.71 0.60
C TYR A 45 9.29 -16.60 1.55
N LEU A 46 9.17 -15.35 1.08
CA LEU A 46 8.76 -14.23 1.90
C LEU A 46 7.26 -13.95 1.70
N SER A 47 6.47 -14.09 2.77
CA SER A 47 5.02 -13.85 2.76
C SER A 47 4.63 -12.37 2.81
N THR A 48 5.60 -11.47 3.01
CA THR A 48 5.32 -10.04 3.15
C THR A 48 5.00 -9.42 1.79
N LEU A 49 3.85 -8.74 1.69
CA LEU A 49 3.40 -8.14 0.43
C LEU A 49 4.41 -7.13 -0.12
N TRP A 50 4.92 -6.24 0.73
CA TRP A 50 5.85 -5.20 0.35
C TRP A 50 7.27 -5.54 0.78
N LEU A 51 8.13 -5.70 -0.21
CA LEU A 51 9.57 -5.91 -0.09
C LEU A 51 10.33 -4.88 -0.91
N ARG A 52 11.48 -4.50 -0.38
CA ARG A 52 12.50 -3.73 -1.11
C ARG A 52 13.28 -4.65 -2.05
N GLU A 53 14.06 -4.05 -2.95
CA GLU A 53 14.95 -4.77 -3.89
C GLU A 53 15.95 -5.70 -3.19
N ASN A 54 16.25 -5.48 -1.91
CA ASN A 54 17.14 -6.29 -1.09
C ASN A 54 16.39 -7.26 -0.15
N GLY A 55 15.08 -7.44 -0.33
CA GLY A 55 14.26 -8.34 0.49
C GLY A 55 13.89 -7.81 1.87
N SER A 56 14.31 -6.60 2.26
CA SER A 56 13.91 -6.00 3.54
C SER A 56 12.52 -5.39 3.48
N ILE A 57 11.82 -5.40 4.61
CA ILE A 57 10.49 -4.78 4.75
C ILE A 57 10.65 -3.25 4.69
N PRO A 58 9.93 -2.55 3.79
CA PRO A 58 10.02 -1.10 3.70
C PRO A 58 9.40 -0.43 4.93
N THR A 59 10.10 0.59 5.43
CA THR A 59 9.61 1.42 6.53
C THR A 59 8.79 2.60 6.01
N ARG A 60 8.04 3.25 6.90
CA ARG A 60 7.37 4.53 6.58
C ARG A 60 8.34 5.58 6.04
N SER A 61 9.53 5.71 6.64
CA SER A 61 10.54 6.68 6.20
C SER A 61 11.07 6.36 4.80
N TRP A 62 11.18 5.08 4.46
CA TRP A 62 11.54 4.62 3.11
C TRP A 62 10.49 5.02 2.06
N PHE A 63 9.20 4.80 2.36
CA PHE A 63 8.13 5.23 1.45
C PHE A 63 8.12 6.74 1.26
N LEU A 64 8.23 7.51 2.35
CA LEU A 64 8.26 8.97 2.28
C LEU A 64 9.49 9.49 1.51
N SER A 65 10.66 8.85 1.67
CA SER A 65 11.86 9.26 0.93
C SER A 65 11.73 9.00 -0.56
N ARG A 66 11.04 7.92 -0.98
CA ARG A 66 10.72 7.65 -2.39
C ARG A 66 9.70 8.64 -2.94
N LEU A 67 8.62 8.91 -2.20
CA LEU A 67 7.56 9.83 -2.63
C LEU A 67 8.06 11.25 -2.82
N ARG A 68 8.93 11.75 -1.94
CA ARG A 68 9.53 13.09 -2.05
C ARG A 68 10.43 13.27 -3.27
N LYS A 69 10.83 12.19 -3.96
CA LYS A 69 11.55 12.27 -5.23
C LYS A 69 10.62 12.56 -6.42
N ILE A 70 9.34 12.25 -6.28
CA ILE A 70 8.33 12.33 -7.34
C ILE A 70 7.39 13.52 -7.10
N PHE A 71 7.08 13.78 -5.83
CA PHE A 71 6.14 14.81 -5.41
C PHE A 71 6.81 15.89 -4.57
N PRO A 72 6.19 17.08 -4.46
CA PRO A 72 6.61 18.11 -3.52
C PRO A 72 6.68 17.58 -2.08
N PRO A 73 7.59 18.14 -1.24
CA PRO A 73 7.84 17.65 0.11
C PRO A 73 6.64 17.78 1.07
N THR A 74 5.61 18.51 0.64
CA THR A 74 4.34 18.73 1.36
C THR A 74 3.42 17.51 1.33
N ILE A 75 3.66 16.53 0.45
CA ILE A 75 2.87 15.29 0.42
C ILE A 75 3.31 14.36 1.55
N ALA A 76 2.35 14.03 2.43
CA ALA A 76 2.52 13.06 3.51
C ALA A 76 1.45 11.96 3.43
N GLY A 77 1.54 10.96 4.32
CA GLY A 77 0.58 9.84 4.38
C GLY A 77 -0.89 10.27 4.46
N HIS A 78 -1.18 11.38 5.15
CA HIS A 78 -2.54 11.93 5.22
C HIS A 78 -3.03 12.47 3.87
N SER A 79 -2.17 13.16 3.12
CA SER A 79 -2.49 13.67 1.78
C SER A 79 -2.83 12.54 0.81
N MET A 80 -2.09 11.43 0.87
CA MET A 80 -2.36 10.26 0.03
C MET A 80 -3.64 9.52 0.44
N ARG A 81 -3.89 9.39 1.74
CA ARG A 81 -5.12 8.73 2.24
C ARG A 81 -6.37 9.53 1.86
N ALA A 82 -6.31 10.86 1.96
CA ALA A 82 -7.39 11.73 1.52
C ALA A 82 -7.59 11.65 0.00
N GLY A 83 -6.51 11.82 -0.79
CA GLY A 83 -6.56 11.75 -2.25
C GLY A 83 -7.06 10.41 -2.79
N GLY A 84 -6.62 9.29 -2.19
CA GLY A 84 -7.07 7.95 -2.56
C GLY A 84 -8.53 7.70 -2.19
N ALA A 85 -9.01 8.24 -1.07
CA ALA A 85 -10.42 8.14 -0.68
C ALA A 85 -11.33 8.99 -1.59
N THR A 86 -10.85 10.16 -2.05
CA THR A 86 -11.61 11.04 -2.95
C THR A 86 -11.55 10.63 -4.41
N SER A 87 -10.59 9.80 -4.84
CA SER A 87 -10.50 9.36 -6.23
C SER A 87 -11.67 8.47 -6.68
N LEU A 88 -12.42 7.91 -5.73
CA LEU A 88 -13.62 7.09 -5.98
C LEU A 88 -14.93 7.81 -5.58
N ALA A 89 -14.85 9.09 -5.22
CA ALA A 89 -16.00 9.91 -4.79
C ALA A 89 -16.55 10.75 -5.95
#